data_AF-A0A4W3GQ32-F1
#
_entry.id   AF-A0A4W3GQ32-F1
#
_cell.length_a   1.000
_cell.length_b   1.000
_cell.length_c   1.000
_cell.angle_alpha   90.00
_cell.angle_beta   90.00
_cell.angle_gamma   90.00
#
_symmetry.space_group_name_H-M   'P 1'
#
loop_
_entity.id
_entity.type
_entity.pdbx_description
1 polymer ?
#
loop_
_entity_poly.entity_id
_entity_poly.type
_entity_poly.pdbx_seq_one_letter_code
_entity_poly.pdbx_strand_id
1 'polypeptide(L)'
;MYIETSRPREKGEKARLLSPVFSTLPKNPYGSTNSAYCVNFYYNMYGKHIGTLNLFLRLKGQTVTESLIWSMSGNRGERWMQANININPSGTFQLIFEGIRGPGIEGDIAIDDVTVTESECTKVNQPVNNLKTGSEASALIHIWLLPVTLLIAMLSHGR
;
A
#
# COMPACT_ATOMS: atom_id res chain seq x y z
N MET A 1 9.06 -6.43 -2.02
CA MET A 1 9.77 -7.42 -1.16
C MET A 1 8.76 -8.48 -0.73
N TYR A 2 9.17 -9.75 -0.61
CA TYR A 2 8.30 -10.86 -0.21
C TYR A 2 8.99 -11.74 0.85
N ILE A 3 8.20 -12.32 1.75
CA ILE A 3 8.67 -13.21 2.81
C ILE A 3 8.11 -14.60 2.57
N GLU A 4 9.00 -15.50 2.15
CA GLU A 4 8.71 -16.91 1.92
C GLU A 4 8.49 -17.65 3.25
N THR A 5 7.41 -18.43 3.32
CA THR A 5 7.02 -19.18 4.51
C THR A 5 7.19 -20.69 4.39
N SER A 6 7.63 -21.19 3.24
CA SER A 6 7.92 -22.60 3.00
C SER A 6 8.97 -23.17 3.96
N ARG A 7 9.02 -24.50 4.04
CA ARG A 7 10.11 -25.19 4.72
C ARG A 7 11.45 -24.84 4.04
N PRO A 8 12.56 -24.70 4.79
CA PRO A 8 12.76 -25.04 6.20
C PRO A 8 12.50 -23.87 7.16
N ARG A 9 11.66 -22.89 6.80
CA ARG A 9 11.33 -21.81 7.74
C ARG A 9 10.49 -22.32 8.91
N GLU A 10 10.67 -21.71 10.08
CA GLU A 10 10.06 -22.09 11.35
C GLU A 10 9.19 -20.97 11.95
N LYS A 11 8.23 -21.34 12.80
CA LYS A 11 7.27 -20.38 13.35
C LYS A 11 8.03 -19.34 14.16
N GLY A 12 7.71 -18.06 13.96
CA GLY A 12 8.36 -16.97 14.69
C GLY A 12 9.70 -16.53 14.10
N GLU A 13 10.20 -17.18 13.04
CA GLU A 13 11.35 -16.66 12.30
C GLU A 13 11.03 -15.31 11.67
N LYS A 14 12.07 -14.49 11.56
CA LYS A 14 11.96 -13.08 11.19
C LYS A 14 12.78 -12.79 9.95
N ALA A 15 12.18 -12.04 9.03
CA ALA A 15 12.90 -11.38 7.95
C ALA A 15 12.79 -9.86 8.17
N ARG A 16 13.93 -9.15 8.10
CA ARG A 16 13.99 -7.70 8.30
C ARG A 16 14.51 -7.02 7.04
N LEU A 17 13.78 -6.02 6.57
CA LEU A 17 14.23 -5.07 5.55
C LEU A 17 14.46 -3.71 6.20
N LEU A 18 15.67 -3.20 6.03
CA LEU A 18 16.09 -1.93 6.58
C LEU A 18 16.06 -0.88 5.46
N SER A 19 15.43 0.27 5.71
CA SER A 19 15.51 1.42 4.81
C SER A 19 16.91 2.03 4.82
N PRO A 20 17.20 3.01 3.93
CA PRO A 20 18.29 3.95 4.17
C PRO A 20 18.10 4.72 5.48
N VAL A 21 19.17 5.39 5.92
CA VAL A 21 19.11 6.29 7.08
C VAL A 21 18.64 7.67 6.63
N PHE A 22 17.65 8.23 7.33
CA PHE A 22 17.06 9.54 7.07
C PHE A 22 17.56 10.55 8.10
N SER A 23 18.07 11.70 7.63
CA SER A 23 18.50 12.80 8.49
C SER A 23 17.36 13.76 8.75
N THR A 24 17.19 14.16 10.01
CA THR A 24 16.23 15.21 10.42
C THR A 24 16.86 16.60 10.45
N LEU A 25 18.09 16.74 9.96
CA LEU A 25 18.76 18.04 9.93
C LEU A 25 18.11 18.96 8.90
N PRO A 26 17.92 20.25 9.23
CA PRO A 26 17.44 21.25 8.29
C PRO A 26 18.31 21.29 7.03
N LYS A 27 17.68 21.29 5.85
CA LYS A 27 18.38 21.45 4.57
C LYS A 27 18.86 22.89 4.33
N ASN A 28 18.41 23.84 5.14
CA ASN A 28 18.81 25.25 5.08
C ASN A 28 18.95 25.86 6.50
N PRO A 29 19.65 27.00 6.64
CA PRO A 29 19.95 27.60 7.95
C PRO A 29 18.73 28.09 8.75
N TYR A 30 17.56 28.18 8.11
CA TYR A 30 16.32 28.69 8.72
C TYR A 30 15.26 27.58 8.88
N GLY A 31 15.61 26.32 8.61
CA GLY A 31 14.67 25.21 8.59
C GLY A 31 14.38 24.65 9.99
N SER A 32 13.16 24.14 10.17
CA SER A 32 12.75 23.45 11.39
C SER A 32 13.49 22.12 11.55
N THR A 33 13.86 21.79 12.79
CA THR A 33 14.42 20.47 13.16
C THR A 33 13.34 19.44 13.51
N ASN A 34 12.09 19.89 13.64
CA ASN A 34 10.94 19.05 14.00
C ASN A 34 10.10 18.78 12.75
N SER A 35 10.61 17.91 11.88
CA SER A 35 9.89 17.49 10.68
C SER A 35 9.03 16.26 10.99
N ALA A 36 7.75 16.35 10.67
CA ALA A 36 6.88 15.19 10.56
C ALA A 36 7.20 14.42 9.27
N TYR A 37 7.06 13.10 9.30
CA TYR A 37 7.20 12.25 8.13
C TYR A 37 5.98 11.36 7.96
N CYS A 38 5.65 11.08 6.71
CA CYS A 38 4.65 10.11 6.33
C CYS A 38 5.35 8.90 5.73
N VAL A 39 5.11 7.74 6.32
CA VAL A 39 5.49 6.44 5.76
C VAL A 39 4.27 5.83 5.09
N ASN A 40 4.32 5.69 3.78
CA ASN A 40 3.31 5.05 2.97
C ASN A 40 3.88 3.75 2.38
N PHE A 41 3.09 2.68 2.38
CA PHE A 41 3.43 1.46 1.67
C PHE A 41 2.18 0.63 1.40
N TYR A 42 2.27 -0.21 0.38
CA TYR A 42 1.29 -1.24 0.10
C TYR A 42 1.75 -2.57 0.70
N TYR A 43 0.79 -3.35 1.20
CA TYR A 43 1.02 -4.68 1.74
C TYR A 43 -0.05 -5.67 1.29
N ASN A 44 0.34 -6.93 1.11
CA ASN A 44 -0.56 -8.05 0.88
C ASN A 44 -0.29 -9.13 1.94
N MET A 45 -1.36 -9.61 2.56
CA MET A 45 -1.32 -10.58 3.66
C MET A 45 -2.51 -11.53 3.54
N TYR A 46 -2.39 -12.56 2.71
CA TYR A 46 -3.46 -13.50 2.42
C TYR A 46 -3.03 -14.96 2.64
N GLY A 47 -3.80 -15.68 3.46
CA GLY A 47 -3.54 -17.09 3.77
C GLY A 47 -3.98 -17.47 5.18
N LYS A 48 -4.05 -18.78 5.43
CA LYS A 48 -4.47 -19.36 6.72
C LYS A 48 -3.43 -19.18 7.82
N HIS A 49 -2.15 -19.22 7.45
CA HIS A 49 -1.02 -19.20 8.37
C HIS A 49 -0.23 -17.89 8.33
N ILE A 50 -0.88 -16.80 7.91
CA ILE A 50 -0.26 -15.48 7.91
C ILE A 50 0.21 -15.12 9.31
N GLY A 51 1.48 -14.73 9.40
CA GLY A 51 2.08 -14.22 10.63
C GLY A 51 1.84 -12.73 10.79
N THR A 52 2.91 -11.99 11.00
CA THR A 52 2.85 -10.57 11.39
C THR A 52 3.81 -9.74 10.54
N LEU A 53 3.37 -8.57 10.09
CA LEU A 53 4.21 -7.53 9.54
C LEU A 53 4.29 -6.38 10.54
N ASN A 54 5.51 -6.06 10.98
CA ASN A 54 5.82 -4.95 11.86
C ASN A 54 6.60 -3.89 11.09
N LEU A 55 6.43 -2.64 11.51
CA LEU A 55 7.27 -1.53 11.13
C LEU A 55 7.85 -0.91 12.40
N PHE A 56 9.17 -0.86 12.48
CA PHE A 56 9.91 -0.23 13.56
C PHE A 56 10.58 1.06 13.08
N LEU A 57 10.66 2.03 14.00
CA LEU A 57 11.49 3.22 13.88
C LEU A 57 12.72 3.05 14.76
N ARG A 58 13.90 3.17 14.16
CA ARG A 58 15.18 3.08 14.86
C ARG A 58 15.88 4.44 14.86
N LEU A 59 16.11 5.01 16.03
CA LEU A 59 16.89 6.25 16.17
C LEU A 59 18.39 5.94 16.17
N LYS A 60 19.18 6.78 15.49
CA LYS A 60 20.64 6.72 15.51
C LYS A 60 21.17 7.52 16.70
N GLY A 61 21.99 6.90 17.54
CA GLY A 61 22.55 7.51 18.75
C GLY A 61 23.50 6.57 19.49
N GLN A 62 23.90 6.93 20.72
CA GLN A 62 24.75 6.08 21.57
C GLN A 62 24.02 4.81 22.05
N THR A 63 22.70 4.88 22.20
CA THR A 63 21.82 3.74 22.42
C THR A 63 20.91 3.58 21.20
N VAL A 64 20.93 2.40 20.59
CA VAL A 64 20.06 2.06 19.48
C VAL A 64 18.72 1.58 20.06
N THR A 65 17.69 2.40 19.91
CA THR A 65 16.33 2.06 20.33
C THR A 65 15.44 1.84 19.11
N GLU A 66 14.80 0.67 19.04
CA GLU A 66 13.76 0.34 18.05
C GLU A 66 12.37 0.51 18.69
N SER A 67 11.55 1.40 18.14
CA SER A 67 10.17 1.61 18.55
C SER A 67 9.22 0.97 17.55
N LEU A 68 8.28 0.12 18.00
CA LEU A 68 7.23 -0.41 17.14
C LEU A 68 6.24 0.71 16.81
N ILE A 69 6.13 1.10 15.53
CA ILE A 69 5.28 2.19 15.08
C ILE A 69 4.03 1.73 14.32
N TRP A 70 4.06 0.50 13.78
CA TRP A 70 2.89 -0.13 13.16
C TRP A 70 3.02 -1.65 13.16
N SER A 71 1.90 -2.34 13.28
CA SER A 71 1.84 -3.81 13.23
C SER A 71 0.53 -4.29 12.61
N MET A 72 0.61 -5.34 11.83
CA MET A 72 -0.54 -6.04 11.27
C MET A 72 -0.30 -7.54 11.30
N SER A 73 -1.31 -8.32 11.70
CA SER A 73 -1.20 -9.77 11.83
C SER A 73 -2.36 -10.48 11.15
N GLY A 74 -2.15 -11.72 10.70
CA GLY A 74 -3.19 -12.57 10.13
C GLY A 74 -3.76 -12.09 8.79
N ASN A 75 -4.72 -12.86 8.26
CA ASN A 75 -5.30 -12.65 6.94
C ASN A 75 -6.01 -11.29 6.80
N ARG A 76 -5.77 -10.59 5.68
CA ARG A 76 -6.33 -9.29 5.30
C ARG A 76 -7.19 -9.35 4.04
N GLY A 77 -7.40 -10.54 3.50
CA GLY A 77 -8.09 -10.80 2.25
C GLY A 77 -7.15 -10.77 1.05
N GLU A 78 -7.64 -11.27 -0.08
CA GLU A 78 -6.91 -11.38 -1.34
C GLU A 78 -6.88 -10.02 -2.06
N ARG A 79 -6.26 -9.03 -1.43
CA ARG A 79 -6.10 -7.68 -2.00
C ARG A 79 -4.92 -6.96 -1.38
N TRP A 80 -4.37 -6.04 -2.16
CA TRP A 80 -3.41 -5.06 -1.64
C TRP A 80 -4.11 -4.04 -0.74
N MET A 81 -3.47 -3.75 0.37
CA MET A 81 -3.89 -2.80 1.38
C MET A 81 -2.84 -1.70 1.47
N GLN A 82 -3.26 -0.46 1.75
CA GLN A 82 -2.34 0.65 1.93
C GLN A 82 -2.24 1.02 3.42
N ALA A 83 -1.03 1.27 3.89
CA ALA A 83 -0.76 1.81 5.22
C ALA A 83 -0.20 3.24 5.10
N ASN A 84 -0.67 4.13 5.98
CA ASN A 84 -0.22 5.52 6.09
C ASN A 84 0.12 5.79 7.57
N ILE A 85 1.40 5.97 7.89
CA ILE A 85 1.88 6.13 9.28
C ILE A 85 2.58 7.48 9.41
N ASN A 86 2.07 8.33 10.29
CA ASN A 86 2.75 9.55 10.73
C ASN A 86 3.82 9.23 11.76
N ILE A 87 5.02 9.75 11.57
CA ILE A 87 6.12 9.63 12.52
C ILE A 87 6.80 11.00 12.74
N ASN A 88 7.21 11.25 13.98
CA ASN A 88 7.91 12.47 14.38
C ASN A 88 9.24 12.08 15.06
N PRO A 89 10.25 11.65 14.27
CA PRO A 89 11.53 11.20 14.81
C PRO A 89 12.27 12.38 15.46
N SER A 90 12.80 12.17 16.67
CA SER A 90 13.57 13.19 17.41
C SER A 90 15.01 13.36 16.90
N GLY A 91 15.41 12.60 15.89
CA GLY A 91 16.75 12.61 15.34
C GLY A 91 16.86 11.74 14.09
N THR A 92 18.09 11.61 13.58
CA THR A 92 18.38 10.73 12.44
C THR A 92 17.84 9.32 12.69
N PHE A 93 17.09 8.77 11.74
CA PHE A 93 16.32 7.55 11.94
C PHE A 93 16.42 6.58 10.77
N GLN A 94 15.95 5.35 10.98
CA GLN A 94 15.81 4.32 9.97
C GLN A 94 14.53 3.53 10.22
N LEU A 95 13.90 3.08 9.14
CA LEU A 95 12.71 2.25 9.20
C LEU A 95 13.09 0.78 9.00
N ILE A 96 12.44 -0.11 9.74
CA ILE A 96 12.68 -1.55 9.67
C ILE A 96 11.35 -2.26 9.50
N PHE A 97 11.13 -2.83 8.33
CA PHE A 97 10.02 -3.75 8.09
C PHE A 97 10.44 -5.13 8.58
N GLU A 98 9.70 -5.71 9.51
CA GLU A 98 9.94 -7.05 10.03
C GLU A 98 8.71 -7.91 9.74
N GLY A 99 8.85 -8.93 8.89
CA GLY A 99 7.84 -9.97 8.84
C GLY A 99 8.22 -11.16 9.70
N ILE A 100 7.24 -11.65 10.44
CA ILE A 100 7.32 -12.80 11.33
C ILE A 100 6.51 -13.92 10.70
N ARG A 101 7.13 -15.08 10.53
CA ARG A 101 6.45 -16.26 9.99
C ARG A 101 5.39 -16.78 10.97
N GLY A 102 4.21 -17.08 10.43
CA GLY A 102 3.12 -17.68 11.19
C GLY A 102 3.32 -19.19 11.45
N PRO A 103 2.27 -19.91 11.86
CA PRO A 103 2.39 -21.30 12.33
C PRO A 103 2.53 -22.35 11.20
N GLY A 104 2.47 -21.95 9.93
CA GLY A 104 2.50 -22.86 8.79
C GLY A 104 2.97 -22.19 7.51
N ILE A 105 2.82 -22.89 6.38
CA ILE A 105 3.33 -22.48 5.05
C ILE A 105 2.27 -21.84 4.16
N GLU A 106 1.02 -21.77 4.61
CA GLU A 106 -0.11 -21.29 3.79
C GLU A 106 -0.35 -19.82 4.07
N GLY A 107 0.56 -18.97 3.63
CA GLY A 107 0.33 -17.54 3.64
C GLY A 107 1.63 -16.78 3.66
N ASP A 108 1.68 -15.75 2.81
CA ASP A 108 2.88 -14.94 2.64
C ASP A 108 2.59 -13.47 2.86
N ILE A 109 3.67 -12.74 3.12
CA ILE A 109 3.63 -11.30 3.34
C ILE A 109 4.43 -10.64 2.23
N ALA A 110 3.79 -9.75 1.49
CA ALA A 110 4.43 -8.91 0.51
C ALA A 110 4.27 -7.43 0.86
N ILE A 111 5.28 -6.64 0.54
CA ILE A 111 5.24 -5.17 0.60
C ILE A 111 5.70 -4.59 -0.74
N ASP A 112 5.10 -3.47 -1.13
CA ASP A 112 5.45 -2.74 -2.34
C ASP A 112 5.24 -1.23 -2.17
N ASP A 113 5.74 -0.44 -3.12
CA ASP A 113 5.51 1.01 -3.25
C ASP A 113 5.77 1.80 -1.95
N VAL A 114 6.89 1.49 -1.27
CA VAL A 114 7.28 2.17 -0.03
C VAL A 114 7.74 3.60 -0.33
N THR A 115 7.04 4.58 0.23
CA THR A 115 7.35 6.00 0.11
C THR A 115 7.51 6.63 1.49
N VAL A 116 8.53 7.48 1.66
CA VAL A 116 8.73 8.28 2.87
C VAL A 116 8.80 9.74 2.47
N THR A 117 7.85 10.56 2.93
CA THR A 117 7.82 12.00 2.65
C THR A 117 8.02 12.80 3.92
N GLU A 118 8.72 13.93 3.81
CA GLU A 118 8.89 14.90 4.90
C GLU A 118 7.65 15.79 5.01
N SER A 119 6.53 15.19 5.41
CA SER A 119 5.24 15.83 5.63
C SER A 119 4.38 14.96 6.53
N GLU A 120 3.32 15.53 7.10
CA GLU A 120 2.22 14.72 7.62
C GLU A 120 1.59 13.89 6.49
N CYS A 121 1.08 12.71 6.80
CA CYS A 121 0.28 11.90 5.88
C CYS A 121 -1.00 12.65 5.55
N THR A 122 -1.29 12.74 4.26
CA THR A 122 -2.58 13.25 3.81
C THR A 122 -3.64 12.21 4.18
N LYS A 123 -4.67 12.61 4.93
CA LYS A 123 -5.87 11.78 5.03
C LYS A 123 -6.44 11.70 3.63
N VAL A 124 -6.41 10.53 3.01
CA VAL A 124 -7.20 10.28 1.81
C VAL A 124 -8.65 10.44 2.24
N ASN A 125 -9.18 11.65 2.10
CA ASN A 125 -10.60 11.84 2.10
C ASN A 125 -11.07 10.97 0.93
N GLN A 126 -11.85 9.92 1.22
CA GLN A 126 -12.68 9.30 0.20
C GLN A 126 -13.35 10.42 -0.58
N PRO A 127 -13.52 10.31 -1.91
CA PRO A 127 -14.13 11.38 -2.69
C PRO A 127 -15.44 11.73 -1.99
N VAL A 128 -15.49 12.93 -1.43
CA VAL A 128 -16.73 13.46 -0.90
C VAL A 128 -17.61 13.54 -2.12
N ASN A 129 -18.63 12.67 -2.19
CA ASN A 129 -19.66 12.71 -3.21
C ASN A 129 -20.42 14.04 -3.07
N ASN A 130 -19.79 15.12 -3.51
CA ASN A 130 -20.33 16.47 -3.61
C ASN A 130 -20.11 16.95 -5.05
N LEU A 131 -20.47 16.11 -6.02
CA LEU A 131 -20.95 16.66 -7.28
C LEU A 131 -22.39 17.09 -7.01
N LYS A 132 -22.60 18.41 -6.90
CA LYS A 132 -23.92 19.01 -6.77
C LYS A 132 -24.84 18.45 -7.85
N THR A 133 -25.89 17.76 -7.44
CA THR A 133 -27.07 17.49 -8.25
C THR A 133 -27.76 18.82 -8.54
N GLY A 134 -27.32 19.48 -9.61
CA GLY A 134 -28.10 20.50 -10.29
C GLY A 134 -29.09 19.81 -11.23
N SER A 135 -30.37 19.85 -10.86
CA SER A 135 -31.48 19.53 -11.75
C SER A 135 -31.56 20.57 -12.87
N GLU A 136 -31.40 20.13 -14.12
CA GLU A 136 -32.23 20.66 -15.21
C GLU A 136 -32.91 19.48 -15.90
N ALA A 137 -34.21 19.37 -15.68
CA ALA A 137 -35.09 18.57 -16.51
C ALA A 137 -35.35 19.36 -17.81
N SER A 138 -35.04 18.76 -18.96
CA SER A 138 -35.72 19.07 -20.21
C SER A 138 -35.94 17.77 -20.99
N ALA A 139 -37.16 17.63 -21.49
CA ALA A 139 -37.78 16.39 -21.91
C ALA A 139 -37.45 15.99 -23.35
N LEU A 140 -37.26 14.67 -23.54
CA LEU A 140 -37.73 13.78 -24.62
C LEU A 140 -37.61 14.22 -26.09
N ILE A 141 -36.85 13.45 -26.89
CA ILE A 141 -37.34 12.92 -28.19
C ILE A 141 -36.85 11.47 -28.37
N HIS A 142 -37.80 10.53 -28.38
CA HIS A 142 -37.65 9.15 -28.88
C HIS A 142 -37.85 9.13 -30.40
N ILE A 143 -36.92 8.58 -31.17
CA ILE A 143 -37.24 8.01 -32.50
C ILE A 143 -36.47 6.69 -32.67
N TRP A 144 -37.22 5.58 -32.59
CA TRP A 144 -36.83 4.30 -33.18
C TRP A 144 -36.94 4.40 -34.70
N LEU A 145 -36.02 3.79 -35.46
CA LEU A 145 -36.26 3.14 -36.76
C LEU A 145 -34.97 2.43 -37.25
N LEU A 146 -34.91 1.10 -37.11
CA LEU A 146 -34.29 0.18 -38.10
C LEU A 146 -35.26 0.11 -39.31
N PRO A 147 -34.90 -0.36 -40.54
CA PRO A 147 -33.73 -1.13 -41.00
C PRO A 147 -33.10 -0.51 -42.29
N VAL A 148 -32.10 -1.11 -42.95
CA VAL A 148 -32.27 -1.86 -44.22
C VAL A 148 -31.00 -2.68 -44.48
N THR A 149 -31.24 -3.96 -44.77
CA THR A 149 -30.31 -4.96 -45.28
C THR A 149 -29.81 -4.62 -46.69
N LEU A 150 -28.52 -4.86 -46.98
CA LEU A 150 -28.11 -5.16 -48.35
C LEU A 150 -27.19 -6.39 -48.38
N LEU A 151 -27.75 -7.40 -49.04
CA LEU A 151 -27.21 -8.69 -49.43
C LEU A 151 -26.16 -8.49 -50.53
N ILE A 152 -24.96 -9.09 -50.44
CA ILE A 152 -24.16 -9.44 -51.62
C ILE A 152 -23.71 -10.91 -51.51
N ALA A 153 -24.40 -11.71 -52.33
CA ALA A 153 -24.03 -12.90 -53.12
C ALA A 153 -22.93 -13.88 -52.67
N MET A 154 -23.36 -15.15 -52.68
CA MET A 154 -22.60 -16.41 -52.69
C MET A 154 -21.84 -16.67 -54.01
N LEU A 155 -20.79 -17.52 -53.90
CA LEU A 155 -20.30 -18.61 -54.77
C LEU A 155 -18.75 -18.63 -54.68
N SER A 156 -18.04 -19.71 -54.35
CA SER A 156 -18.21 -21.10 -54.78
C SER A 156 -17.55 -22.09 -53.80
N HIS A 157 -18.04 -23.34 -53.82
CA HIS A 157 -17.51 -24.52 -53.15
C HIS A 157 -16.29 -25.13 -53.87
N GLY A 158 -15.45 -25.84 -53.09
CA GLY A 158 -14.53 -26.89 -53.56
C GLY A 158 -13.29 -26.92 -52.66
N ARG A 159 -12.98 -27.96 -51.86
CA ARG A 159 -13.29 -29.40 -51.91
C ARG A 159 -13.58 -29.95 -50.52
#